data_AF-A0A382E5J1-F1
#
_entry.id   AF-A0A382E5J1-F1
#
_cell.length_a   1.000
_cell.length_b   1.000
_cell.length_c   1.000
_cell.angle_alpha   90.00
_cell.angle_beta   90.00
_cell.angle_gamma   90.00
#
_symmetry.space_group_name_H-M   'P 1'
#
loop_
_entity.id
_entity.type
_entity.pdbx_description
1 polymer ?
#
loop_
_entity_poly.entity_id
_entity_poly.type
_entity_poly.pdbx_seq_one_letter_code
_entity_poly.pdbx_strand_id
1 'polypeptide(L)'
;MIDQEYLLVFFTFIPIIITWFLIDIIRKISIKLKVFAIPNERSSHDKIVPITGGVALCISWVLIISFFNVFNFNNLNSSEIDIYIYSLAGI
;
A
#
# COMPACT_ATOMS: atom_id res chain seq x y z
N MET A 1 -24.86 -9.55 -10.70
CA MET A 1 -23.44 -9.68 -11.10
C MET A 1 -22.81 -8.35 -10.74
N ILE A 2 -21.79 -8.30 -9.88
CA ILE A 2 -21.05 -7.04 -9.67
C ILE A 2 -20.17 -6.88 -10.90
N ASP A 3 -20.30 -5.77 -11.62
CA ASP A 3 -19.51 -5.56 -12.82
C ASP A 3 -18.03 -5.37 -12.44
N GLN A 4 -17.14 -5.93 -13.26
CA GLN A 4 -15.70 -6.01 -13.00
C GLN A 4 -15.06 -4.62 -12.84
N GLU A 5 -15.63 -3.60 -13.48
CA GLU A 5 -15.20 -2.21 -13.34
C GLU A 5 -15.38 -1.68 -11.91
N TYR A 6 -16.45 -2.05 -11.20
CA TYR A 6 -16.66 -1.65 -9.81
C TYR A 6 -15.67 -2.32 -8.86
N LEU A 7 -15.29 -3.58 -9.13
CA LEU A 7 -14.26 -4.27 -8.35
C LEU A 7 -12.91 -3.57 -8.51
N LEU A 8 -12.54 -3.18 -9.73
CA LEU A 8 -11.28 -2.50 -10.02
C LEU A 8 -11.18 -1.15 -9.29
N VAL A 9 -12.24 -0.34 -9.39
CA VAL A 9 -12.34 0.94 -8.68
C VAL A 9 -12.22 0.72 -7.17
N PHE A 10 -12.94 -0.26 -6.62
CA PHE A 10 -12.91 -0.62 -5.21
C PHE A 10 -11.49 -1.01 -4.74
N PHE A 11 -10.80 -1.85 -5.52
CA PHE A 11 -9.44 -2.28 -5.23
C PHE A 11 -8.38 -1.19 -5.37
N THR A 12 -8.68 -0.10 -6.08
CA THR A 12 -7.77 1.06 -6.20
C THR A 12 -7.91 2.02 -5.02
N PHE A 13 -9.13 2.24 -4.50
CA PHE A 13 -9.36 3.18 -3.40
C PHE A 13 -9.11 2.60 -2.01
N ILE A 14 -9.35 1.29 -1.81
CA ILE A 14 -9.06 0.60 -0.55
C ILE A 14 -7.63 0.78 -0.04
N PRO A 15 -6.57 0.58 -0.85
CA PRO A 15 -5.20 0.69 -0.37
C PRO A 15 -4.87 2.10 0.13
N ILE A 16 -5.54 3.15 -0.36
CA ILE A 16 -5.38 4.52 0.16
C ILE A 16 -5.87 4.58 1.61
N ILE A 17 -7.06 4.03 1.89
CA ILE A 17 -7.65 3.99 3.23
C ILE A 17 -6.80 3.13 4.17
N ILE A 18 -6.38 1.95 3.71
CA ILE A 18 -5.51 1.04 4.48
C ILE A 18 -4.18 1.72 4.79
N THR A 19 -3.53 2.33 3.80
CA THR A 19 -2.26 3.05 3.98
C THR A 19 -2.42 4.18 4.99
N TRP A 20 -3.52 4.95 4.93
CA TRP A 20 -3.76 6.04 5.86
C TRP A 20 -3.81 5.55 7.32
N PHE A 21 -4.49 4.44 7.58
CA PHE A 21 -4.53 3.83 8.91
C PHE A 21 -3.19 3.21 9.32
N LEU A 22 -2.49 2.54 8.39
CA LEU A 22 -1.18 1.93 8.65
C LEU A 22 -0.11 2.98 8.98
N ILE A 23 -0.19 4.18 8.40
CA ILE A 23 0.76 5.27 8.68
C ILE A 23 0.75 5.64 10.17
N ASP A 24 -0.41 5.65 10.83
CA ASP A 24 -0.48 5.91 12.28
C ASP A 24 0.18 4.79 13.10
N ILE A 25 -0.06 3.54 12.73
CA ILE A 25 0.53 2.36 13.40
C ILE A 25 2.04 2.36 13.22
N ILE A 26 2.50 2.51 11.97
CA ILE A 26 3.92 2.47 11.62
C ILE A 26 4.67 3.64 12.23
N ARG A 27 4.05 4.82 12.34
CA ARG A 27 4.64 5.94 13.08
C ARG A 27 4.92 5.59 14.53
N LYS A 28 3.97 4.96 15.25
CA LYS A 28 4.17 4.53 16.64
C LYS A 28 5.29 3.49 16.75
N ILE A 29 5.34 2.53 15.83
CA ILE A 29 6.38 1.50 15.77
C ILE A 29 7.75 2.13 15.47
N SER A 30 7.82 3.07 14.53
CA SER A 30 9.04 3.79 14.14
C SER A 30 9.66 4.53 15.32
N ILE A 31 8.83 5.19 16.13
CA ILE A 31 9.26 5.88 17.35
C ILE A 31 9.79 4.87 18.37
N LYS A 32 9.06 3.75 18.58
CA LYS A 32 9.47 2.69 19.52
C LYS A 32 10.81 2.04 19.12
N LEU A 33 11.04 1.86 17.82
CA LEU A 33 12.27 1.27 17.27
C LEU A 33 13.39 2.29 17.06
N LYS A 34 13.18 3.57 17.39
CA LYS A 34 14.11 4.69 17.13
C LYS A 34 14.52 4.84 15.66
N VAL A 35 13.62 4.47 14.75
CA VAL A 35 13.81 4.59 13.30
C VAL A 35 13.20 5.92 12.85
N PHE A 36 13.94 7.01 12.97
CA PHE A 36 13.48 8.34 12.56
C PHE A 36 14.65 9.20 12.08
N ALA A 37 14.36 10.14 11.19
CA ALA A 37 15.33 11.12 10.73
C ALA A 37 15.39 12.28 11.74
N ILE A 38 16.62 12.60 12.16
CA ILE A 38 16.92 13.81 12.93
C ILE A 38 17.26 14.90 11.91
N PRO A 39 16.68 16.12 12.04
CA PRO A 39 17.02 17.23 11.17
C PRO A 39 18.52 17.57 11.24
N ASN A 40 19.12 17.76 10.06
CA ASN A 40 20.50 18.21 9.88
C ASN A 40 20.48 19.49 8.99
N GLU A 41 21.62 20.16 8.82
CA GLU A 41 21.82 21.35 7.98
C GLU A 41 21.32 21.20 6.54
N ARG A 42 21.12 19.96 6.06
CA ARG A 42 20.60 19.63 4.72
C ARG A 42 19.14 19.16 4.70
N SER A 43 18.46 19.10 5.84
CA SER A 43 17.07 18.65 5.92
C SER A 43 16.09 19.80 5.69
N SER A 44 15.04 19.53 4.92
CA SER A 44 13.90 20.45 4.72
C SER A 44 12.84 20.37 5.82
N HIS A 45 13.06 19.54 6.83
CA HIS A 45 12.19 19.40 7.99
C HIS A 45 12.91 19.89 9.25
N ASP A 46 12.19 20.56 10.15
CA ASP A 46 12.74 21.04 11.43
C ASP A 46 12.43 20.13 12.62
N LYS A 47 11.63 19.08 12.38
CA LYS A 47 11.18 18.13 13.40
C LYS A 47 11.64 16.72 13.07
N ILE A 48 11.70 15.87 14.10
CA ILE A 48 11.98 14.43 13.93
C ILE A 48 10.83 13.78 13.16
N VAL A 49 11.15 13.10 12.06
CA VAL A 49 10.14 12.49 11.17
C VAL A 49 10.42 11.01 11.00
N PRO A 50 9.41 10.12 11.09
CA PRO A 50 9.61 8.70 10.82
C PRO A 50 9.95 8.48 9.34
N ILE A 51 11.03 7.76 9.06
CA ILE A 51 11.48 7.41 7.70
C ILE A 51 10.75 6.20 7.11
N THR A 52 9.87 5.56 7.88
CA THR A 52 9.21 4.28 7.56
C THR A 52 7.89 4.42 6.80
N GLY A 53 7.53 5.62 6.32
CA GLY A 53 6.30 5.85 5.58
C GLY A 53 6.14 4.93 4.35
N GLY A 54 7.23 4.66 3.64
CA GLY A 54 7.23 3.73 2.50
C GLY A 54 6.89 2.28 2.89
N VAL A 55 7.17 1.88 4.13
CA VAL A 55 6.79 0.55 4.63
C VAL A 55 5.27 0.41 4.74
N ALA A 56 4.58 1.49 5.13
CA ALA A 56 3.11 1.52 5.19
C ALA A 56 2.48 1.27 3.82
N LEU A 57 3.02 1.98 2.82
CA LEU A 57 2.58 1.85 1.44
C LEU A 57 2.86 0.44 0.92
N CYS A 58 4.07 -0.09 1.13
CA CYS A 58 4.45 -1.43 0.69
C CYS A 58 3.53 -2.51 1.29
N ILE A 59 3.28 -2.48 2.61
CA ILE A 59 2.38 -3.45 3.26
C ILE A 59 0.96 -3.34 2.71
N SER A 60 0.43 -2.13 2.55
CA SER A 60 -0.89 -1.92 1.96
C SER A 60 -0.97 -2.49 0.54
N TRP A 61 0.11 -2.37 -0.22
CA TRP A 61 0.17 -2.85 -1.60
C TRP A 61 0.20 -4.38 -1.69
N VAL A 62 1.02 -5.03 -0.86
CA VAL A 62 1.08 -6.49 -0.80
C VAL A 62 -0.28 -7.06 -0.37
N LEU A 63 -0.95 -6.43 0.59
CA LEU A 63 -2.27 -6.85 1.04
C LEU A 63 -3.31 -6.77 -0.08
N ILE A 64 -3.34 -5.68 -0.85
CA ILE A 64 -4.36 -5.51 -1.89
C ILE A 64 -4.16 -6.48 -3.06
N ILE A 65 -2.90 -6.71 -3.48
CA ILE A 65 -2.56 -7.69 -4.53
C ILE A 65 -2.93 -9.10 -4.07
N SER A 66 -2.60 -9.46 -2.82
CA SER A 66 -2.93 -10.77 -2.27
C SER A 66 -4.44 -10.99 -2.20
N PHE A 67 -5.19 -9.98 -1.75
CA PHE A 67 -6.64 -10.05 -1.63
C PHE A 67 -7.32 -10.10 -3.00
N PHE A 68 -6.84 -9.31 -3.98
CA PHE A 68 -7.32 -9.36 -5.36
C PHE A 68 -7.15 -10.76 -5.97
N ASN A 69 -6.00 -11.39 -5.75
CA ASN A 69 -5.74 -12.76 -6.20
C ASN A 69 -6.72 -13.77 -5.59
N VAL A 70 -6.99 -13.68 -4.28
CA VAL A 70 -7.95 -14.58 -3.61
C VAL A 70 -9.36 -14.45 -4.20
N PHE A 71 -9.82 -13.24 -4.51
CA PHE A 71 -11.15 -13.01 -5.07
C PHE A 71 -11.29 -13.47 -6.52
N ASN A 72 -10.23 -13.36 -7.31
CA ASN A 72 -10.26 -13.67 -8.74
C ASN A 72 -9.74 -15.08 -9.09
N PHE A 73 -9.24 -15.84 -8.11
CA PHE A 73 -8.67 -17.17 -8.28
C PHE A 73 -9.57 -18.14 -9.05
N ASN A 74 -10.89 -17.97 -8.97
CA ASN A 74 -11.87 -18.87 -9.58
C ASN A 74 -12.55 -18.33 -10.86
N ASN A 75 -12.36 -17.05 -11.22
CA ASN A 75 -13.24 -16.36 -12.17
C ASN A 75 -12.57 -15.75 -13.41
N LEU A 76 -11.24 -15.67 -13.49
CA LEU A 76 -10.55 -15.05 -14.61
C LEU A 76 -9.67 -16.04 -15.38
N ASN A 77 -9.61 -15.90 -16.71
CA ASN A 77 -8.61 -16.56 -17.54
C ASN A 77 -7.22 -16.07 -17.11
N SER A 78 -6.24 -16.97 -17.04
CA SER A 78 -4.90 -16.71 -16.48
C SER A 78 -4.20 -15.47 -17.08
N SER A 79 -4.47 -15.13 -18.34
CA SER A 79 -3.87 -13.98 -19.03
C SER A 79 -4.39 -12.61 -18.58
N GLU A 80 -5.63 -12.52 -18.09
CA GLU A 80 -6.19 -11.23 -17.62
C GLU A 80 -5.67 -10.87 -16.24
N ILE A 81 -5.47 -11.88 -15.38
CA ILE A 81 -4.91 -11.73 -14.03
C ILE A 81 -3.53 -11.08 -14.08
N ASP A 82 -2.68 -11.47 -15.02
CA ASP A 82 -1.32 -10.96 -15.14
C ASP A 82 -1.28 -9.45 -15.40
N ILE A 83 -2.11 -8.95 -16.33
CA ILE A 83 -2.18 -7.52 -16.67
C ILE A 83 -2.62 -6.70 -15.45
N TYR A 84 -3.58 -7.21 -14.67
CA TYR A 84 -4.02 -6.54 -13.44
C TYR A 84 -2.94 -6.55 -12.37
N ILE A 85 -2.19 -7.66 -12.22
CA ILE A 85 -1.07 -7.73 -11.29
C ILE A 85 0.05 -6.77 -11.71
N TYR A 86 0.36 -6.64 -13.00
CA TYR A 86 1.36 -5.68 -13.49
C TYR A 86 0.91 -4.23 -13.25
N SER A 87 -0.33 -3.88 -13.61
CA SER A 87 -0.90 -2.56 -13.33
C SER A 87 -0.92 -2.25 -11.83
N LEU A 88 -1.30 -3.22 -10.99
CA LEU A 88 -1.18 -3.08 -9.55
C LEU A 88 0.28 -3.02 -9.12
N ALA A 89 1.24 -3.73 -9.71
CA ALA A 89 2.65 -3.61 -9.34
C ALA A 89 3.30 -2.29 -9.79
N GLY A 90 2.58 -1.47 -10.56
CA GLY A 90 3.12 -0.25 -11.16
C GLY A 90 4.10 -0.50 -12.30
N ILE A 91 3.99 -1.67 -12.96
CA ILE A 91 4.76 -2.13 -14.12
C ILE A 91 3.85 -2.08 -15.35
#